data_AF-A0A1V8S7M9-F1
#
_entry.id   AF-A0A1V8S7M9-F1
#
_cell.length_a   1.000
_cell.length_b   1.000
_cell.length_c   1.000
_cell.angle_alpha   90.00
_cell.angle_beta   90.00
_cell.angle_gamma   90.00
#
_symmetry.space_group_name_H-M   'P 1'
#
loop_
_entity.id
_entity.type
_entity.pdbx_description
1 polymer ?
#
loop_
_entity_poly.entity_id
_entity_poly.type
_entity_poly.pdbx_seq_one_letter_code
_entity_poly.pdbx_strand_id
1 'polypeptide(L)'
;SFNDPLLICYSSGTTGAPKCIVHRHGLIIQLKKISRLHNGLTPKDVVLQYSSTSWVVFYVMCGHFSLGCTTICYNGSPMYPDVKQLLRMAESFYVTYFGTSPRYLLELEMSGCLPKQEFDLSSLRMVYTTGASMSAEQYRWFYHRAFPPNVQICNTAGGTDTATSLIAADPTAPIRAGEMQIRALGMDVDIVDPDSGLSIANTGEAGEMIIRKPFPSMPCFFWGDKEGSIYKASYFERFADIDVWAQHDWLSRNRETGGFAMHGRSDGVLNPSGIRFGSSEIYALIETAPFTSHLSNTLCVSRRRPNEADEAVFLFVMPRPRHTLTPALRAQIKQTIRQALSPRHVPKFVISVPEIPVTINGKKVEIAVKKVISGGEVKLSSTVANPGSLEYFRRFVSLEREEDDGDVGPRAKL
;
A
#
# COMPACT_ATOMS: atom_id res chain seq x y z
N SER A 1 11.46 -15.92 -27.93
CA SER A 1 12.41 -16.57 -27.00
C SER A 1 12.11 -16.15 -25.56
N PHE A 2 12.52 -16.91 -24.54
CA PHE A 2 12.23 -16.65 -23.11
C PHE A 2 12.77 -15.30 -22.61
N ASN A 3 13.95 -14.89 -23.10
CA ASN A 3 14.63 -13.66 -22.69
C ASN A 3 14.28 -12.44 -23.54
N ASP A 4 13.46 -12.58 -24.57
CA ASP A 4 13.09 -11.43 -25.41
C ASP A 4 12.26 -10.44 -24.58
N PRO A 5 12.48 -9.12 -24.72
CA PRO A 5 11.64 -8.11 -24.10
C PRO A 5 10.17 -8.32 -24.47
N LEU A 6 9.29 -8.26 -23.47
CA LEU A 6 7.83 -8.38 -23.64
C LEU A 6 7.13 -7.08 -23.26
N LEU A 7 7.55 -6.44 -22.18
CA LEU A 7 6.81 -5.37 -21.53
C LEU A 7 7.76 -4.33 -20.94
N ILE A 8 7.40 -3.05 -21.07
CA ILE A 8 8.04 -1.96 -20.33
C ILE A 8 7.03 -1.41 -19.33
N CYS A 9 7.34 -1.57 -18.05
CA CYS A 9 6.57 -1.04 -16.94
C CYS A 9 7.21 0.25 -16.43
N TYR A 10 6.45 1.33 -16.35
CA TYR A 10 6.94 2.59 -15.78
C TYR A 10 6.65 2.64 -14.29
N SER A 11 7.68 2.79 -13.45
CA SER A 11 7.47 3.04 -12.02
C SER A 11 7.43 4.54 -11.72
N SER A 12 6.63 4.92 -10.73
CA SER A 12 6.35 6.30 -10.35
C SER A 12 7.49 6.93 -9.52
N GLY A 13 8.76 6.65 -9.84
CA GLY A 13 9.96 6.96 -9.06
C GLY A 13 9.83 8.18 -8.13
N THR A 14 10.07 7.98 -6.84
CA THR A 14 9.76 8.96 -5.78
C THR A 14 10.70 10.17 -5.77
N THR A 15 11.82 10.09 -6.49
CA THR A 15 12.89 11.09 -6.48
C THR A 15 13.42 11.48 -7.87
N GLY A 16 12.86 10.96 -8.97
CA GLY A 16 13.41 11.17 -10.32
C GLY A 16 12.45 10.87 -11.47
N ALA A 17 12.98 10.80 -12.69
CA ALA A 17 12.21 10.38 -13.85
C ALA A 17 11.67 8.94 -13.67
N PRO A 18 10.51 8.60 -14.26
CA PRO A 18 9.97 7.24 -14.19
C PRO A 18 11.00 6.20 -14.63
N LYS A 19 11.17 5.12 -13.86
CA LYS A 19 12.05 4.01 -14.26
C LYS A 19 11.35 3.21 -15.35
N CYS A 20 12.01 3.02 -16.50
CA CYS A 20 11.48 2.27 -17.63
C CYS A 20 11.85 0.78 -17.49
N ILE A 21 11.11 0.02 -16.70
CA ILE A 21 11.47 -1.33 -16.27
C ILE A 21 11.15 -2.34 -17.37
N VAL A 22 12.17 -2.98 -17.95
CA VAL A 22 11.99 -3.96 -19.03
C VAL A 22 11.84 -5.38 -18.47
N HIS A 23 10.69 -5.99 -18.74
CA HIS A 23 10.37 -7.37 -18.42
C HIS A 23 10.45 -8.26 -19.66
N ARG A 24 10.98 -9.48 -19.49
CA ARG A 24 11.10 -10.51 -20.54
C ARG A 24 9.88 -11.42 -20.63
N HIS A 25 9.75 -12.18 -21.72
CA HIS A 25 8.67 -13.17 -21.92
C HIS A 25 8.58 -14.20 -20.79
N GLY A 26 9.70 -14.50 -20.12
CA GLY A 26 9.73 -15.32 -18.90
C GLY A 26 8.79 -14.85 -17.79
N LEU A 27 8.37 -13.57 -17.77
CA LEU A 27 7.33 -13.03 -16.89
C LEU A 27 6.05 -13.87 -16.90
N ILE A 28 5.64 -14.41 -18.06
CA ILE A 28 4.37 -15.13 -18.20
C ILE A 28 4.29 -16.34 -17.26
N ILE A 29 5.42 -17.02 -16.99
CA ILE A 29 5.42 -18.17 -16.06
C ILE A 29 5.11 -17.73 -14.63
N GLN A 30 5.57 -16.55 -14.22
CA GLN A 30 5.31 -15.99 -12.90
C GLN A 30 3.86 -15.58 -12.76
N LEU A 31 3.29 -14.96 -13.79
CA LEU A 31 1.88 -14.59 -13.80
C LEU A 31 0.98 -15.83 -13.72
N LYS A 32 1.29 -16.88 -14.48
CA LYS A 32 0.58 -18.17 -14.43
C LYS A 32 0.72 -18.86 -13.07
N LYS A 33 1.91 -18.84 -12.47
CA LYS A 33 2.16 -19.38 -11.12
C LYS A 33 1.26 -18.72 -10.08
N ILE A 34 1.21 -17.39 -10.04
CA ILE A 34 0.33 -16.65 -9.12
C ILE A 34 -1.14 -17.00 -9.39
N SER A 35 -1.55 -16.96 -10.66
CA SER A 35 -2.93 -17.20 -11.07
C SER A 35 -3.42 -18.60 -10.72
N ARG A 36 -2.63 -19.63 -11.04
CA ARG A 36 -3.03 -21.03 -10.90
C ARG A 36 -2.84 -21.55 -9.49
N LEU A 37 -1.68 -21.30 -8.88
CA LEU A 37 -1.29 -21.91 -7.61
C LEU A 37 -1.75 -21.08 -6.42
N HIS A 38 -1.46 -19.78 -6.41
CA HIS A 38 -1.77 -18.92 -5.26
C HIS A 38 -3.23 -18.46 -5.25
N ASN A 39 -3.81 -18.17 -6.41
CA ASN A 39 -5.21 -17.72 -6.50
C ASN A 39 -6.19 -18.88 -6.77
N GLY A 40 -5.68 -20.06 -7.12
CA GLY A 40 -6.50 -21.26 -7.39
C GLY A 40 -7.39 -21.14 -8.63
N LEU A 41 -7.05 -20.29 -9.59
CA LEU A 41 -7.92 -20.00 -10.74
C LEU A 41 -7.93 -21.12 -11.78
N THR A 42 -9.08 -21.26 -12.43
CA THR A 42 -9.43 -22.27 -13.43
C THR A 42 -10.15 -21.59 -14.60
N PRO A 43 -10.31 -22.25 -15.76
CA PRO A 43 -11.14 -21.73 -16.85
C PRO A 43 -12.61 -21.43 -16.50
N LYS A 44 -13.10 -21.95 -15.35
CA LYS A 44 -14.48 -21.73 -14.89
C LYS A 44 -14.63 -20.44 -14.09
N ASP A 45 -13.53 -19.79 -13.71
CA ASP A 45 -13.56 -18.59 -12.88
C ASP A 45 -13.92 -17.33 -13.69
N VAL A 46 -14.68 -16.44 -13.04
CA VAL A 46 -15.00 -15.09 -13.54
C VAL A 46 -14.25 -14.08 -12.68
N VAL A 47 -13.30 -13.39 -13.31
CA VAL A 47 -12.34 -12.48 -12.68
C VAL A 47 -12.80 -11.04 -12.89
N LEU A 48 -13.12 -10.35 -11.80
CA LEU A 48 -13.25 -8.89 -11.76
C LEU A 48 -12.09 -8.34 -10.95
N GLN A 49 -11.02 -7.90 -11.60
CA GLN A 49 -9.93 -7.19 -10.94
C GLN A 49 -10.01 -5.71 -11.35
N TYR A 50 -10.37 -4.86 -10.40
CA TYR A 50 -10.42 -3.42 -10.64
C TYR A 50 -9.00 -2.86 -10.70
N SER A 51 -8.56 -2.48 -11.91
CA SER A 51 -7.27 -1.85 -12.18
C SER A 51 -7.32 -1.08 -13.49
N SER A 52 -6.61 0.05 -13.56
CA SER A 52 -6.26 0.70 -14.82
C SER A 52 -5.26 -0.16 -15.60
N THR A 53 -5.26 -0.04 -16.93
CA THR A 53 -4.28 -0.66 -17.84
C THR A 53 -2.86 -0.14 -17.64
N SER A 54 -2.71 1.03 -17.00
CA SER A 54 -1.40 1.63 -16.69
C SER A 54 -0.70 1.01 -15.47
N TRP A 55 -1.36 0.11 -14.73
CA TRP A 55 -0.82 -0.50 -13.53
C TRP A 55 -0.38 -1.94 -13.77
N VAL A 56 0.63 -2.38 -13.01
CA VAL A 56 1.16 -3.73 -13.12
C VAL A 56 0.12 -4.83 -12.84
N VAL A 57 -0.90 -4.51 -12.06
CA VAL A 57 -2.03 -5.40 -11.76
C VAL A 57 -2.79 -5.80 -13.03
N PHE A 58 -2.90 -4.91 -14.03
CA PHE A 58 -3.48 -5.27 -15.33
C PHE A 58 -2.66 -6.36 -16.02
N TYR A 59 -1.34 -6.30 -15.97
CA TYR A 59 -0.50 -7.36 -16.54
C TYR A 59 -0.63 -8.66 -15.74
N VAL A 60 -0.83 -8.60 -14.43
CA VAL A 60 -1.18 -9.78 -13.64
C VAL A 60 -2.51 -10.40 -14.10
N MET A 61 -3.49 -9.57 -14.50
CA MET A 61 -4.74 -10.06 -15.11
C MET A 61 -4.53 -10.83 -16.42
N CYS A 62 -3.52 -10.46 -17.21
CA CYS A 62 -3.16 -11.26 -18.39
C CYS A 62 -2.73 -12.69 -18.00
N GLY A 63 -2.18 -12.88 -16.79
CA GLY A 63 -1.93 -14.19 -16.20
C GLY A 63 -3.21 -15.00 -15.99
N HIS A 64 -4.24 -14.38 -15.42
CA HIS A 64 -5.57 -15.00 -15.23
C HIS A 64 -6.19 -15.38 -16.58
N PHE A 65 -6.18 -14.44 -17.53
CA PHE A 65 -6.67 -14.67 -18.89
C PHE A 65 -5.94 -15.84 -19.58
N SER A 66 -4.62 -15.95 -19.40
CA SER A 66 -3.81 -17.02 -19.98
C SER A 66 -4.11 -18.43 -19.44
N LEU A 67 -4.93 -18.54 -18.38
CA LEU A 67 -5.48 -19.80 -17.86
C LEU A 67 -6.88 -20.12 -18.41
N GLY A 68 -7.44 -19.27 -19.27
CA GLY A 68 -8.80 -19.42 -19.82
C GLY A 68 -9.91 -18.87 -18.94
N CYS A 69 -9.60 -18.07 -17.91
CA CYS A 69 -10.60 -17.42 -17.07
C CYS A 69 -11.38 -16.36 -17.87
N THR A 70 -12.67 -16.19 -17.56
CA THR A 70 -13.44 -15.04 -18.05
C THR A 70 -12.97 -13.80 -17.28
N THR A 71 -12.53 -12.75 -17.98
CA THR A 71 -12.00 -11.53 -17.35
C THR A 71 -12.89 -10.33 -17.68
N ILE A 72 -13.37 -9.65 -16.64
CA ILE A 72 -14.21 -8.45 -16.78
C ILE A 72 -13.31 -7.21 -16.85
N CYS A 73 -13.35 -6.52 -17.99
CA CYS A 73 -12.70 -5.23 -18.18
C CYS A 73 -13.71 -4.11 -17.91
N TYR A 74 -13.52 -3.36 -16.82
CA TYR A 74 -14.39 -2.25 -16.46
C TYR A 74 -13.70 -0.91 -16.72
N ASN A 75 -14.34 -0.04 -17.51
CA ASN A 75 -13.89 1.32 -17.77
C ASN A 75 -14.84 2.32 -17.09
N GLY A 76 -14.63 2.55 -15.80
CA GLY A 76 -15.41 3.50 -15.03
C GLY A 76 -14.87 3.66 -13.61
N SER A 77 -15.40 4.65 -12.90
CA SER A 77 -15.11 4.83 -11.47
C SER A 77 -15.65 3.63 -10.67
N PRO A 78 -14.92 3.13 -9.65
CA PRO A 78 -15.42 2.05 -8.81
C PRO A 78 -16.51 2.54 -7.86
N MET A 79 -16.73 3.86 -7.80
CA MET A 79 -17.64 4.56 -6.89
C MET A 79 -18.71 5.39 -7.62
N TYR A 80 -18.93 5.15 -8.92
CA TYR A 80 -20.01 5.78 -9.68
C TYR A 80 -21.03 4.74 -10.15
N PRO A 81 -22.35 4.94 -9.93
CA PRO A 81 -22.97 6.11 -9.30
C PRO A 81 -22.75 6.18 -7.77
N ASP A 82 -22.31 5.08 -7.16
CA ASP A 82 -21.93 5.01 -5.75
C ASP A 82 -20.87 3.92 -5.51
N VAL A 83 -20.40 3.81 -4.26
CA VAL A 83 -19.38 2.82 -3.82
C VAL A 83 -19.78 1.36 -4.05
N LYS A 84 -21.05 1.07 -4.35
CA LYS A 84 -21.55 -0.30 -4.53
C LYS A 84 -21.44 -0.79 -5.97
N GLN A 85 -20.94 0.03 -6.89
CA GLN A 85 -20.91 -0.29 -8.32
C GLN A 85 -20.20 -1.61 -8.62
N LEU A 86 -19.02 -1.86 -8.04
CA LEU A 86 -18.30 -3.11 -8.30
C LEU A 86 -19.01 -4.34 -7.71
N LEU A 87 -19.80 -4.17 -6.65
CA LEU A 87 -20.60 -5.26 -6.07
C LEU A 87 -21.81 -5.60 -6.94
N ARG A 88 -22.48 -4.60 -7.52
CA ARG A 88 -23.53 -4.83 -8.54
C ARG A 88 -22.99 -5.65 -9.71
N MET A 89 -21.78 -5.34 -10.15
CA MET A 89 -21.10 -6.12 -11.20
C MET A 89 -20.75 -7.53 -10.71
N ALA A 90 -20.27 -7.67 -9.47
CA ALA A 90 -19.94 -8.97 -8.90
C ALA A 90 -21.16 -9.91 -8.88
N GLU A 91 -22.32 -9.39 -8.49
CA GLU A 91 -23.60 -10.10 -8.53
C GLU A 91 -24.05 -10.40 -9.98
N SER A 92 -24.13 -9.37 -10.84
CA SER A 92 -24.68 -9.50 -12.19
C SER A 92 -23.89 -10.45 -13.10
N PHE A 93 -22.58 -10.58 -12.86
CA PHE A 93 -21.68 -11.40 -13.65
C PHE A 93 -21.19 -12.66 -12.93
N TYR A 94 -21.77 -13.00 -11.77
CA TYR A 94 -21.39 -14.19 -10.99
C TYR A 94 -19.88 -14.29 -10.74
N VAL A 95 -19.28 -13.17 -10.31
CA VAL A 95 -17.83 -13.08 -10.08
C VAL A 95 -17.38 -14.10 -9.04
N THR A 96 -16.30 -14.83 -9.33
CA THR A 96 -15.68 -15.80 -8.42
C THR A 96 -14.41 -15.25 -7.76
N TYR A 97 -13.71 -14.33 -8.44
CA TYR A 97 -12.54 -13.62 -7.96
C TYR A 97 -12.74 -12.11 -8.08
N PHE A 98 -12.81 -11.42 -6.94
CA PHE A 98 -12.96 -9.97 -6.89
C PHE A 98 -11.67 -9.30 -6.39
N GLY A 99 -10.91 -8.74 -7.32
CA GLY A 99 -9.70 -7.98 -7.06
C GLY A 99 -9.98 -6.49 -6.87
N THR A 100 -9.55 -5.93 -5.75
CA THR A 100 -9.74 -4.52 -5.38
C THR A 100 -8.57 -3.99 -4.52
N SER A 101 -8.73 -2.84 -3.87
CA SER A 101 -7.76 -2.26 -2.94
C SER A 101 -8.30 -2.20 -1.50
N PRO A 102 -7.43 -2.19 -0.48
CA PRO A 102 -7.84 -1.92 0.90
C PRO A 102 -8.57 -0.58 1.05
N ARG A 103 -8.22 0.44 0.24
CA ARG A 103 -8.91 1.74 0.26
C ARG A 103 -10.37 1.59 -0.18
N TYR A 104 -10.64 0.85 -1.25
CA TYR A 104 -12.02 0.62 -1.69
C TYR A 104 -12.84 -0.11 -0.62
N LEU A 105 -12.27 -1.12 0.03
CA LEU A 105 -12.95 -1.82 1.13
C LEU A 105 -13.23 -0.89 2.32
N LEU A 106 -12.32 0.04 2.64
CA LEU A 106 -12.53 1.04 3.68
C LEU A 106 -13.64 2.02 3.30
N GLU A 107 -13.71 2.49 2.06
CA GLU A 107 -14.82 3.34 1.58
C GLU A 107 -16.16 2.59 1.67
N LEU A 108 -16.15 1.31 1.32
CA LEU A 108 -17.32 0.45 1.41
C LEU A 108 -17.79 0.30 2.87
N GLU A 109 -16.87 0.07 3.80
CA GLU A 109 -17.13 0.07 5.26
C GLU A 109 -17.69 1.41 5.73
N MET A 110 -17.05 2.52 5.37
CA MET A 110 -17.43 3.88 5.78
C MET A 110 -18.77 4.35 5.21
N SER A 111 -19.25 3.72 4.14
CA SER A 111 -20.57 3.96 3.56
C SER A 111 -21.69 3.25 4.32
N GLY A 112 -21.35 2.30 5.21
CA GLY A 112 -22.31 1.44 5.89
C GLY A 112 -22.87 0.32 5.03
N CYS A 113 -22.33 0.10 3.82
CA CYS A 113 -22.73 -1.02 2.97
C CYS A 113 -22.41 -2.36 3.64
N LEU A 114 -23.36 -3.30 3.58
CA LEU A 114 -23.24 -4.67 4.08
C LEU A 114 -23.37 -5.65 2.90
N PRO A 115 -22.27 -5.93 2.16
CA PRO A 115 -22.32 -6.66 0.89
C PRO A 115 -23.11 -7.97 0.93
N LYS A 116 -22.92 -8.80 1.96
CA LYS A 116 -23.59 -10.10 2.14
C LYS A 116 -25.10 -10.00 2.42
N GLN A 117 -25.61 -8.82 2.74
CA GLN A 117 -27.03 -8.57 2.97
C GLN A 117 -27.70 -7.88 1.77
N GLU A 118 -26.90 -7.16 0.97
CA GLU A 118 -27.41 -6.32 -0.12
C GLU A 118 -27.23 -6.93 -1.52
N PHE A 119 -26.34 -7.91 -1.68
CA PHE A 119 -26.01 -8.53 -2.96
C PHE A 119 -25.95 -10.05 -2.85
N ASP A 120 -26.34 -10.76 -3.91
CA ASP A 120 -26.04 -12.18 -4.08
C ASP A 120 -24.56 -12.36 -4.46
N LEU A 121 -23.77 -12.76 -3.47
CA LEU A 121 -22.34 -13.06 -3.60
C LEU A 121 -22.06 -14.57 -3.49
N SER A 122 -23.05 -15.42 -3.78
CA SER A 122 -22.92 -16.88 -3.65
C SER A 122 -21.84 -17.49 -4.56
N SER A 123 -21.54 -16.87 -5.70
CA SER A 123 -20.46 -17.28 -6.62
C SER A 123 -19.07 -16.89 -6.12
N LEU A 124 -18.98 -15.90 -5.23
CA LEU A 124 -17.72 -15.31 -4.83
C LEU A 124 -16.93 -16.28 -3.96
N ARG A 125 -15.67 -16.53 -4.34
CA ARG A 125 -14.74 -17.39 -3.58
C ARG A 125 -13.63 -16.60 -2.94
N MET A 126 -13.16 -15.55 -3.61
CA MET A 126 -11.99 -14.78 -3.17
C MET A 126 -12.20 -13.29 -3.37
N VAL A 127 -11.87 -12.51 -2.34
CA VAL A 127 -11.61 -11.08 -2.47
C VAL A 127 -10.11 -10.88 -2.34
N TYR A 128 -9.49 -10.30 -3.37
CA TYR A 128 -8.05 -10.10 -3.45
C TYR A 128 -7.74 -8.62 -3.34
N THR A 129 -6.82 -8.26 -2.46
CA THR A 129 -6.38 -6.88 -2.25
C THR A 129 -4.89 -6.75 -2.42
N THR A 130 -4.47 -5.62 -3.01
CA THR A 130 -3.06 -5.29 -3.18
C THR A 130 -2.86 -3.77 -3.23
N GLY A 131 -1.60 -3.34 -3.20
CA GLY A 131 -1.20 -1.93 -3.28
C GLY A 131 -1.17 -1.17 -1.95
N ALA A 132 -1.73 -1.74 -0.89
CA ALA A 132 -1.64 -1.25 0.49
C ALA A 132 -1.83 -2.41 1.49
N SER A 133 -1.43 -2.20 2.73
CA SER A 133 -1.68 -3.13 3.84
C SER A 133 -3.14 -3.02 4.30
N MET A 134 -3.74 -4.14 4.71
CA MET A 134 -5.03 -4.18 5.40
C MET A 134 -4.81 -4.21 6.92
N SER A 135 -5.59 -3.44 7.67
CA SER A 135 -5.57 -3.48 9.14
C SER A 135 -6.29 -4.73 9.66
N ALA A 136 -5.93 -5.21 10.85
CA ALA A 136 -6.62 -6.34 11.49
C ALA A 136 -8.13 -6.09 11.66
N GLU A 137 -8.53 -4.86 11.96
CA GLU A 137 -9.95 -4.47 12.05
C GLU A 137 -10.66 -4.59 10.70
N GLN A 138 -10.00 -4.28 9.59
CA GLN A 138 -10.61 -4.45 8.27
C GLN A 138 -10.88 -5.92 7.93
N TYR A 139 -10.01 -6.85 8.36
CA TYR A 139 -10.28 -8.29 8.27
C TYR A 139 -11.47 -8.70 9.14
N ARG A 140 -11.56 -8.17 10.36
CA ARG A 140 -12.68 -8.44 11.29
C ARG A 140 -13.99 -7.91 10.72
N TRP A 141 -14.01 -6.69 10.19
CA TRP A 141 -15.16 -6.12 9.48
C TRP A 141 -15.56 -7.00 8.29
N PHE A 142 -14.58 -7.43 7.48
CA PHE A 142 -14.82 -8.28 6.32
C PHE A 142 -15.63 -9.53 6.69
N TYR A 143 -15.16 -10.30 7.68
CA TYR A 143 -15.78 -11.56 8.07
C TYR A 143 -17.04 -11.39 8.95
N HIS A 144 -16.99 -10.51 9.95
CA HIS A 144 -18.10 -10.38 10.89
C HIS A 144 -19.30 -9.64 10.26
N ARG A 145 -19.05 -8.66 9.40
CA ARG A 145 -20.08 -7.72 8.94
C ARG A 145 -20.33 -7.78 7.44
N ALA A 146 -19.29 -7.81 6.62
CA ALA A 146 -19.43 -7.41 5.22
C ALA A 146 -19.64 -8.57 4.23
N PHE A 147 -18.82 -9.61 4.26
CA PHE A 147 -18.80 -10.66 3.24
C PHE A 147 -19.19 -12.04 3.80
N PRO A 148 -19.62 -12.99 2.94
CA PRO A 148 -19.90 -14.36 3.37
C PRO A 148 -18.67 -15.05 3.98
N PRO A 149 -18.84 -15.91 5.00
CA PRO A 149 -17.72 -16.50 5.74
C PRO A 149 -16.86 -17.48 4.92
N ASN A 150 -17.41 -18.01 3.82
CA ASN A 150 -16.71 -18.89 2.88
C ASN A 150 -15.89 -18.14 1.82
N VAL A 151 -15.94 -16.80 1.79
CA VAL A 151 -15.11 -15.98 0.91
C VAL A 151 -13.75 -15.75 1.55
N GLN A 152 -12.68 -16.10 0.84
CA GLN A 152 -11.32 -15.87 1.29
C GLN A 152 -10.90 -14.42 1.01
N ILE A 153 -10.57 -13.63 2.05
CA ILE A 153 -9.90 -12.34 1.88
C ILE A 153 -8.38 -12.55 1.81
N CYS A 154 -7.76 -11.99 0.79
CA CYS A 154 -6.31 -12.06 0.60
C CYS A 154 -5.75 -10.64 0.50
N ASN A 155 -4.68 -10.36 1.25
CA ASN A 155 -3.83 -9.19 1.02
C ASN A 155 -2.47 -9.68 0.53
N THR A 156 -1.97 -9.09 -0.55
CA THR A 156 -0.70 -9.48 -1.17
C THR A 156 0.20 -8.29 -1.40
N ALA A 157 1.51 -8.55 -1.36
CA ALA A 157 2.54 -7.58 -1.66
C ALA A 157 3.25 -7.95 -2.95
N GLY A 158 3.39 -6.98 -3.84
CA GLY A 158 4.08 -7.08 -5.12
C GLY A 158 4.38 -5.67 -5.63
N GLY A 159 4.99 -5.56 -6.79
CA GLY A 159 5.38 -4.26 -7.32
C GLY A 159 5.49 -4.25 -8.84
N THR A 160 5.54 -3.03 -9.37
CA THR A 160 5.80 -2.77 -10.79
C THR A 160 7.17 -3.34 -11.20
N ASP A 161 8.12 -3.24 -10.27
CA ASP A 161 9.51 -3.64 -10.38
C ASP A 161 9.65 -5.16 -10.50
N THR A 162 8.79 -5.93 -9.83
CA THR A 162 8.85 -7.40 -9.81
C THR A 162 7.82 -8.06 -10.72
N ALA A 163 6.82 -7.29 -11.16
CA ALA A 163 5.69 -7.71 -12.00
C ALA A 163 4.98 -8.98 -11.52
N THR A 164 5.01 -9.23 -10.20
CA THR A 164 4.42 -10.40 -9.57
C THR A 164 4.18 -10.14 -8.08
N SER A 165 3.53 -11.08 -7.40
CA SER A 165 3.45 -11.08 -5.92
C SER A 165 4.74 -11.67 -5.33
N LEU A 166 5.30 -10.96 -4.35
CA LEU A 166 6.41 -11.41 -3.50
C LEU A 166 5.89 -12.14 -2.26
N ILE A 167 4.84 -11.58 -1.65
CA ILE A 167 4.01 -12.23 -0.63
C ILE A 167 2.65 -12.49 -1.26
N ALA A 168 2.18 -13.74 -1.22
CA ALA A 168 1.03 -14.20 -1.95
C ALA A 168 0.00 -14.87 -1.04
N ALA A 169 -1.18 -15.11 -1.62
CA ALA A 169 -2.22 -15.90 -0.99
C ALA A 169 -1.82 -17.37 -0.91
N ASP A 170 -2.29 -18.03 0.14
CA ASP A 170 -2.31 -19.48 0.25
C ASP A 170 -3.79 -19.89 0.36
N PRO A 171 -4.36 -20.58 -0.65
CA PRO A 171 -5.76 -20.97 -0.65
C PRO A 171 -6.08 -22.08 0.37
N THR A 172 -5.05 -22.65 1.03
CA THR A 172 -5.18 -23.77 1.97
C THR A 172 -4.80 -23.41 3.40
N ALA A 173 -4.08 -22.32 3.61
CA ALA A 173 -3.65 -21.89 4.94
C ALA A 173 -4.69 -21.00 5.63
N PRO A 174 -4.70 -20.96 6.98
CA PRO A 174 -5.55 -20.03 7.72
C PRO A 174 -5.20 -18.57 7.39
N ILE A 175 -6.19 -17.70 7.53
CA ILE A 175 -6.02 -16.24 7.51
C ILE A 175 -5.86 -15.74 8.93
N ARG A 176 -4.91 -14.84 9.14
CA ARG A 176 -4.71 -14.13 10.40
C ARG A 176 -4.93 -12.63 10.14
N ALA A 177 -5.75 -12.01 10.99
CA ALA A 177 -6.11 -10.60 10.81
C ALA A 177 -4.85 -9.71 10.88
N GLY A 178 -4.63 -8.91 9.84
CA GLY A 178 -3.46 -8.02 9.73
C GLY A 178 -2.20 -8.68 9.15
N GLU A 179 -2.27 -9.95 8.73
CA GLU A 179 -1.12 -10.67 8.17
C GLU A 179 -1.39 -11.13 6.72
N MET A 180 -0.37 -10.98 5.88
CA MET A 180 -0.27 -11.65 4.59
C MET A 180 0.30 -13.06 4.81
N GLN A 181 -0.16 -14.05 4.03
CA GLN A 181 0.00 -15.45 4.39
C GLN A 181 1.41 -16.00 4.16
N ILE A 182 1.88 -16.05 2.90
CA ILE A 182 3.11 -16.79 2.54
C ILE A 182 3.98 -16.04 1.55
N ARG A 183 5.27 -16.38 1.52
CA ARG A 183 6.14 -16.02 0.39
C ARG A 183 5.60 -16.69 -0.86
N ALA A 184 5.56 -15.96 -1.97
CA ALA A 184 5.15 -16.55 -3.23
C ALA A 184 6.15 -17.65 -3.64
N LEU A 185 5.66 -18.74 -4.22
CA LEU A 185 6.50 -19.88 -4.62
C LEU A 185 7.64 -19.41 -5.54
N GLY A 186 8.87 -19.86 -5.27
CA GLY A 186 10.05 -19.45 -6.03
C GLY A 186 10.54 -18.02 -5.75
N MET A 187 9.99 -17.32 -4.75
CA MET A 187 10.49 -16.04 -4.28
C MET A 187 11.24 -16.23 -2.95
N ASP A 188 12.56 -16.10 -2.97
CA ASP A 188 13.41 -16.24 -1.78
C ASP A 188 13.45 -14.92 -0.98
N VAL A 189 12.27 -14.54 -0.45
CA VAL A 189 12.09 -13.33 0.35
C VAL A 189 12.71 -13.52 1.73
N ASP A 190 13.47 -12.54 2.17
CA ASP A 190 14.01 -12.44 3.53
C ASP A 190 13.82 -11.03 4.11
N ILE A 191 14.00 -10.90 5.43
CA ILE A 191 13.93 -9.65 6.18
C ILE A 191 15.29 -9.47 6.83
N VAL A 192 15.98 -8.38 6.51
CA VAL A 192 17.31 -8.09 7.04
C VAL A 192 17.33 -6.82 7.87
N ASP A 193 18.22 -6.79 8.85
CA ASP A 193 18.58 -5.55 9.52
C ASP A 193 19.22 -4.60 8.48
N PRO A 194 18.75 -3.35 8.38
CA PRO A 194 19.16 -2.44 7.31
C PRO A 194 20.60 -1.97 7.42
N ASP A 195 21.21 -2.06 8.60
CA ASP A 195 22.55 -1.52 8.85
C ASP A 195 23.60 -2.64 8.70
N SER A 196 23.31 -3.86 9.15
CA SER A 196 24.21 -5.03 9.06
C SER A 196 23.96 -5.95 7.87
N GLY A 197 22.78 -5.91 7.25
CA GLY A 197 22.38 -6.83 6.17
C GLY A 197 22.13 -8.28 6.63
N LEU A 198 22.20 -8.56 7.93
CA LEU A 198 21.96 -9.88 8.50
C LEU A 198 20.46 -10.19 8.57
N SER A 199 20.10 -11.46 8.34
CA SER A 199 18.69 -11.89 8.42
C SER A 199 18.17 -11.77 9.85
N ILE A 200 17.04 -11.08 9.98
CA ILE A 200 16.26 -10.94 11.21
C ILE A 200 14.84 -11.54 11.08
N ALA A 201 14.56 -12.28 10.00
CA ALA A 201 13.23 -12.83 9.73
C ALA A 201 12.68 -13.81 10.79
N ASN A 202 13.51 -14.25 11.74
CA ASN A 202 13.11 -15.11 12.86
C ASN A 202 12.98 -14.35 14.19
N THR A 203 13.35 -13.07 14.26
CA THR A 203 13.29 -12.27 15.51
C THR A 203 11.91 -11.69 15.76
N GLY A 204 11.09 -11.56 14.72
CA GLY A 204 9.79 -10.87 14.76
C GLY A 204 9.88 -9.35 14.57
N GLU A 205 11.09 -8.81 14.55
CA GLU A 205 11.33 -7.39 14.31
C GLU A 205 11.08 -7.05 12.84
N ALA A 206 10.76 -5.77 12.61
CA ALA A 206 10.60 -5.24 11.27
C ALA A 206 11.96 -4.84 10.69
N GLY A 207 12.19 -5.16 9.42
CA GLY A 207 13.43 -4.88 8.72
C GLY A 207 13.23 -4.63 7.24
N GLU A 208 14.35 -4.57 6.52
CA GLU A 208 14.35 -4.40 5.08
C GLU A 208 13.96 -5.70 4.38
N MET A 209 12.94 -5.63 3.51
CA MET A 209 12.60 -6.74 2.63
C MET A 209 13.64 -6.86 1.51
N ILE A 210 14.22 -8.04 1.38
CA ILE A 210 15.13 -8.39 0.29
C ILE A 210 14.69 -9.66 -0.43
N ILE A 211 15.24 -9.88 -1.63
CA ILE A 211 15.08 -11.13 -2.39
C ILE A 211 16.47 -11.69 -2.65
N ARG A 212 16.76 -12.87 -2.08
CA ARG A 212 18.10 -13.47 -2.08
C ARG A 212 18.48 -14.17 -3.39
N LYS A 213 17.49 -14.48 -4.23
CA LYS A 213 17.70 -15.25 -5.46
C LYS A 213 16.99 -14.62 -6.65
N PRO A 214 17.56 -14.76 -7.86
CA PRO A 214 16.90 -14.30 -9.08
C PRO A 214 15.58 -15.04 -9.30
N PHE A 215 14.62 -14.35 -9.91
CA PHE A 215 13.30 -14.89 -10.24
C PHE A 215 12.93 -14.56 -11.70
N PRO A 216 12.03 -15.33 -12.36
CA PRO A 216 11.81 -15.20 -13.80
C PRO A 216 11.35 -13.80 -14.27
N SER A 217 10.58 -13.10 -13.43
CA SER A 217 10.08 -11.74 -13.68
C SER A 217 10.99 -10.64 -13.14
N MET A 218 12.21 -10.96 -12.69
CA MET A 218 13.19 -9.93 -12.35
C MET A 218 13.52 -9.13 -13.63
N PRO A 219 13.53 -7.79 -13.60
CA PRO A 219 13.84 -6.98 -14.76
C PRO A 219 15.19 -7.34 -15.35
N CYS A 220 15.32 -7.22 -16.67
CA CYS A 220 16.62 -7.44 -17.31
C CYS A 220 17.49 -6.18 -17.23
N PHE A 221 16.88 -5.02 -17.46
CA PHE A 221 17.52 -3.72 -17.45
C PHE A 221 16.45 -2.62 -17.42
N PHE A 222 16.88 -1.37 -17.31
CA PHE A 222 16.02 -0.21 -17.54
C PHE A 222 16.23 0.37 -18.94
N TRP A 223 15.15 0.61 -19.67
CA TRP A 223 15.23 1.23 -20.99
C TRP A 223 15.78 2.65 -20.87
N GLY A 224 16.84 2.94 -21.63
CA GLY A 224 17.57 4.21 -21.56
C GLY A 224 18.72 4.23 -20.55
N ASP A 225 18.85 3.22 -19.68
CA ASP A 225 19.98 3.05 -18.76
C ASP A 225 21.10 2.26 -19.43
N LYS A 226 21.82 2.92 -20.35
CA LYS A 226 22.82 2.27 -21.22
C LYS A 226 23.92 1.53 -20.45
N GLU A 227 24.29 2.04 -19.27
CA GLU A 227 25.35 1.48 -18.43
C GLU A 227 24.80 0.57 -17.32
N GLY A 228 23.47 0.50 -17.15
CA GLY A 228 22.82 -0.27 -16.08
C GLY A 228 23.01 0.33 -14.68
N SER A 229 23.55 1.54 -14.57
CA SER A 229 23.90 2.16 -13.29
C SER A 229 22.66 2.55 -12.49
N ILE A 230 21.60 3.01 -13.16
CA ILE A 230 20.33 3.33 -12.49
C ILE A 230 19.67 2.06 -11.95
N TYR A 231 19.69 0.98 -12.73
CA TYR A 231 19.15 -0.30 -12.31
C TYR A 231 19.93 -0.88 -11.12
N LYS A 232 21.27 -0.85 -11.19
CA LYS A 232 22.15 -1.30 -10.12
C LYS A 232 21.95 -0.50 -8.84
N ALA A 233 22.02 0.83 -8.91
CA ALA A 233 21.79 1.72 -7.78
C ALA A 233 20.38 1.56 -7.16
N SER A 234 19.40 1.19 -7.98
CA SER A 234 18.02 1.05 -7.53
C SER A 234 17.76 -0.15 -6.64
N TYR A 235 18.50 -1.27 -6.76
CA TYR A 235 18.16 -2.50 -6.04
C TYR A 235 19.36 -3.30 -5.52
N PHE A 236 20.57 -3.04 -6.00
CA PHE A 236 21.74 -3.90 -5.71
C PHE A 236 22.85 -3.18 -4.95
N GLU A 237 22.81 -1.84 -4.82
CA GLU A 237 23.86 -1.08 -4.12
C GLU A 237 23.56 -0.80 -2.64
N ARG A 238 22.33 -1.04 -2.19
CA ARG A 238 21.95 -0.80 -0.79
C ARG A 238 22.76 -1.65 0.19
N PHE A 239 23.04 -2.89 -0.19
CA PHE A 239 23.79 -3.84 0.62
C PHE A 239 25.03 -4.27 -0.15
N ALA A 240 26.10 -3.46 -0.06
CA ALA A 240 27.31 -3.65 -0.85
C ALA A 240 27.99 -5.01 -0.63
N ASP A 241 27.80 -5.62 0.55
CA ASP A 241 28.47 -6.86 0.95
C ASP A 241 27.63 -8.13 0.72
N ILE A 242 26.39 -8.01 0.21
CA ILE A 242 25.53 -9.16 -0.11
C ILE A 242 24.82 -8.99 -1.47
N ASP A 243 24.93 -10.01 -2.32
CA ASP A 243 24.29 -10.03 -3.64
C ASP A 243 22.78 -10.31 -3.52
N VAL A 244 22.02 -9.24 -3.26
CA VAL A 244 20.57 -9.32 -3.05
C VAL A 244 19.84 -8.19 -3.77
N TRP A 245 18.56 -8.42 -4.07
CA TRP A 245 17.65 -7.36 -4.48
C TRP A 245 17.04 -6.70 -3.23
N ALA A 246 17.29 -5.41 -3.03
CA ALA A 246 16.61 -4.59 -2.03
C ALA A 246 15.25 -4.13 -2.56
N GLN A 247 14.17 -4.54 -1.89
CA GLN A 247 12.81 -4.23 -2.33
C GLN A 247 12.35 -2.82 -1.89
N HIS A 248 13.00 -2.23 -0.87
CA HIS A 248 12.64 -0.92 -0.29
C HIS A 248 11.26 -0.90 0.37
N ASP A 249 10.87 -2.04 0.93
CA ASP A 249 9.66 -2.22 1.73
C ASP A 249 10.07 -2.71 3.14
N TRP A 250 9.38 -2.19 4.16
CA TRP A 250 9.63 -2.50 5.58
C TRP A 250 8.67 -3.59 6.04
N LEU A 251 9.21 -4.76 6.41
CA LEU A 251 8.44 -5.99 6.60
C LEU A 251 8.81 -6.64 7.93
N SER A 252 7.82 -7.21 8.64
CA SER A 252 8.08 -8.14 9.74
C SER A 252 7.42 -9.49 9.48
N ARG A 253 7.91 -10.52 10.16
CA ARG A 253 7.34 -11.88 10.13
C ARG A 253 6.95 -12.30 11.53
N ASN A 254 5.69 -12.65 11.72
CA ASN A 254 5.20 -13.18 12.98
C ASN A 254 5.87 -14.53 13.27
N ARG A 255 6.46 -14.67 14.46
CA ARG A 255 7.23 -15.84 14.88
C ARG A 255 6.38 -17.10 15.07
N GLU A 256 5.11 -16.92 15.46
CA GLU A 256 4.21 -18.02 15.77
C GLU A 256 3.44 -18.47 14.53
N THR A 257 2.86 -17.53 13.79
CA THR A 257 2.02 -17.83 12.62
C THR A 257 2.83 -17.97 11.34
N GLY A 258 4.02 -17.38 11.29
CA GLY A 258 4.84 -17.29 10.08
C GLY A 258 4.34 -16.27 9.04
N GLY A 259 3.22 -15.58 9.32
CA GLY A 259 2.63 -14.55 8.46
C GLY A 259 3.44 -13.26 8.44
N PHE A 260 3.16 -12.41 7.46
CA PHE A 260 3.94 -11.19 7.19
C PHE A 260 3.10 -9.93 7.40
N ALA A 261 3.67 -8.92 8.04
CA ALA A 261 3.07 -7.60 8.18
C ALA A 261 3.91 -6.56 7.42
N MET A 262 3.25 -5.83 6.52
CA MET A 262 3.86 -4.76 5.74
C MET A 262 3.68 -3.42 6.45
N HIS A 263 4.79 -2.80 6.80
CA HIS A 263 4.86 -1.55 7.58
C HIS A 263 4.96 -0.30 6.72
N GLY A 264 5.19 -0.46 5.42
CA GLY A 264 5.27 0.63 4.45
C GLY A 264 6.59 0.61 3.68
N ARG A 265 6.94 1.75 3.09
CA ARG A 265 8.19 1.91 2.33
C ARG A 265 9.35 2.20 3.25
N SER A 266 10.53 1.64 2.96
CA SER A 266 11.72 1.85 3.79
C SER A 266 12.20 3.31 3.83
N ASP A 267 12.00 4.06 2.75
CA ASP A 267 12.28 5.51 2.69
C ASP A 267 11.21 6.37 3.41
N GLY A 268 10.02 5.78 3.62
CA GLY A 268 8.91 6.34 4.39
C GLY A 268 8.92 5.98 5.87
N VAL A 269 9.80 5.09 6.33
CA VAL A 269 9.93 4.70 7.74
C VAL A 269 10.15 5.96 8.60
N LEU A 270 9.38 6.02 9.68
CA LEU A 270 9.47 7.05 10.70
C LEU A 270 10.52 6.59 11.72
N ASN A 271 11.43 7.47 12.09
CA ASN A 271 12.50 7.24 13.04
C ASN A 271 12.62 8.33 14.13
N PRO A 272 11.53 8.74 14.82
CA PRO A 272 11.64 9.69 15.91
C PRO A 272 12.41 9.07 17.08
N SER A 273 13.42 9.80 17.55
CA SER A 273 14.26 9.46 18.71
C SER A 273 14.87 8.05 18.63
N GLY A 274 15.18 7.59 17.41
CA GLY A 274 15.83 6.30 17.15
C GLY A 274 14.91 5.07 17.13
N ILE A 275 13.58 5.23 17.25
CA ILE A 275 12.64 4.11 17.02
C ILE A 275 12.12 4.15 15.58
N ARG A 276 12.41 3.08 14.83
CA ARG A 276 11.92 2.87 13.47
C ARG A 276 10.54 2.19 13.47
N PHE A 277 9.54 2.83 12.89
CA PHE A 277 8.20 2.25 12.73
C PHE A 277 7.52 2.72 11.43
N GLY A 278 6.50 1.98 11.00
CA GLY A 278 5.77 2.23 9.77
C GLY A 278 4.58 3.17 9.93
N SER A 279 4.30 3.97 8.90
CA SER A 279 3.07 4.79 8.88
C SER A 279 1.80 3.95 8.95
N SER A 280 1.84 2.71 8.46
CA SER A 280 0.69 1.78 8.49
C SER A 280 0.28 1.37 9.90
N GLU A 281 1.19 1.38 10.87
CA GLU A 281 0.86 1.09 12.27
C GLU A 281 -0.05 2.17 12.85
N ILE A 282 0.16 3.43 12.45
CA ILE A 282 -0.72 4.56 12.80
C ILE A 282 -2.05 4.46 12.05
N TYR A 283 -2.01 4.16 10.75
CA TYR A 283 -3.25 4.01 9.96
C TYR A 283 -4.14 2.88 10.48
N ALA A 284 -3.56 1.77 10.93
CA ALA A 284 -4.31 0.64 11.48
C ALA A 284 -5.16 1.01 12.69
N LEU A 285 -4.80 2.08 13.41
CA LEU A 285 -5.55 2.59 14.55
C LEU A 285 -6.52 3.70 14.15
N ILE A 286 -6.09 4.64 13.30
CA ILE A 286 -6.85 5.87 13.03
C ILE A 286 -7.83 5.71 11.86
N GLU A 287 -7.60 4.76 10.95
CA GLU A 287 -8.52 4.45 9.86
C GLU A 287 -9.52 3.35 10.26
N THR A 288 -9.96 3.36 11.53
CA THR A 288 -10.97 2.45 12.08
C THR A 288 -11.99 3.21 12.94
N ALA A 289 -13.09 2.55 13.32
CA ALA A 289 -14.08 3.15 14.21
C ALA A 289 -13.47 3.38 15.63
N PRO A 290 -13.80 4.49 16.32
CA PRO A 290 -14.80 5.49 15.95
C PRO A 290 -14.27 6.61 15.02
N PHE A 291 -12.98 6.68 14.75
CA PHE A 291 -12.36 7.79 14.03
C PHE A 291 -12.86 7.96 12.60
N THR A 292 -13.20 6.87 11.91
CA THR A 292 -13.78 6.91 10.55
C THR A 292 -15.17 7.56 10.47
N SER A 293 -15.83 7.79 11.61
CA SER A 293 -17.07 8.60 11.66
C SER A 293 -16.77 10.11 11.55
N HIS A 294 -15.57 10.54 11.95
CA HIS A 294 -15.13 11.93 11.93
C HIS A 294 -14.16 12.25 10.80
N LEU A 295 -13.36 11.27 10.38
CA LEU A 295 -12.26 11.42 9.42
C LEU A 295 -12.53 10.62 8.15
N SER A 296 -12.12 11.17 7.00
CA SER A 296 -12.28 10.56 5.68
C SER A 296 -10.96 10.02 5.11
N ASN A 297 -9.83 10.63 5.47
CA ASN A 297 -8.50 10.17 5.08
C ASN A 297 -7.45 10.66 6.07
N THR A 298 -6.29 10.01 6.08
CA THR A 298 -5.15 10.36 6.93
C THR A 298 -3.85 10.30 6.16
N LEU A 299 -2.78 10.92 6.68
CA LEU A 299 -1.43 10.80 6.14
C LEU A 299 -0.41 11.01 7.25
N CYS A 300 0.43 10.02 7.50
CA CYS A 300 1.47 10.03 8.51
C CYS A 300 2.84 10.11 7.83
N VAL A 301 3.59 11.17 8.12
CA VAL A 301 4.92 11.42 7.54
C VAL A 301 5.82 12.07 8.57
N SER A 302 7.13 11.91 8.41
CA SER A 302 8.10 12.66 9.20
C SER A 302 8.57 13.93 8.49
N ARG A 303 9.01 14.90 9.29
CA ARG A 303 9.75 16.07 8.84
C ARG A 303 11.12 16.05 9.48
N ARG A 304 12.17 16.24 8.67
CA ARG A 304 13.53 16.43 9.16
C ARG A 304 14.20 17.59 8.44
N ARG A 305 14.55 18.64 9.18
CA ARG A 305 15.31 19.78 8.66
C ARG A 305 16.80 19.62 8.95
N PRO A 306 17.70 20.26 8.18
CA PRO A 306 19.15 20.17 8.40
C PRO A 306 19.60 20.54 9.83
N ASN A 307 18.86 21.45 10.48
CA ASN A 307 19.17 21.96 11.81
C ASN A 307 18.52 21.15 12.95
N GLU A 308 17.78 20.08 12.64
CA GLU A 308 17.11 19.23 13.63
C GLU A 308 17.86 17.91 13.81
N ALA A 309 18.18 17.59 15.07
CA ALA A 309 18.83 16.32 15.42
C ALA A 309 17.89 15.11 15.26
N ASP A 310 16.59 15.34 15.38
CA ASP A 310 15.55 14.32 15.34
C ASP A 310 14.45 14.70 14.35
N GLU A 311 13.72 13.70 13.86
CA GLU A 311 12.57 13.95 13.00
C GLU A 311 11.28 14.13 13.79
N ALA A 312 10.41 15.01 13.31
CA ALA A 312 9.08 15.24 13.87
C ALA A 312 8.03 14.49 13.06
N VAL A 313 7.23 13.65 13.73
CA VAL A 313 6.11 12.94 13.08
C VAL A 313 4.88 13.83 13.01
N PHE A 314 4.30 13.91 11.81
CA PHE A 314 3.05 14.59 11.48
C PHE A 314 2.01 13.55 11.09
N LEU A 315 0.84 13.62 11.71
CA LEU A 315 -0.38 12.94 11.27
C LEU A 315 -1.36 14.00 10.76
N PHE A 316 -1.42 14.11 9.44
CA PHE A 316 -2.44 14.91 8.78
C PHE A 316 -3.75 14.12 8.74
N VAL A 317 -4.85 14.77 9.07
CA VAL A 317 -6.20 14.18 9.05
C VAL A 317 -7.11 15.03 8.19
N MET A 318 -7.98 14.38 7.43
CA MET A 318 -8.98 15.03 6.59
C MET A 318 -10.36 14.77 7.20
N PRO A 319 -10.99 15.75 7.87
CA PRO A 319 -12.32 15.58 8.43
C PRO A 319 -13.37 15.23 7.37
N ARG A 320 -14.42 14.53 7.76
CA ARG A 320 -15.63 14.35 6.93
C ARG A 320 -16.41 15.67 6.85
N PRO A 321 -17.29 15.85 5.86
CA PRO A 321 -18.15 17.02 5.78
C PRO A 321 -18.88 17.25 7.12
N ARG A 322 -18.88 18.50 7.59
CA ARG A 322 -19.47 18.94 8.88
C ARG A 322 -18.76 18.41 10.14
N HIS A 323 -17.60 17.78 10.01
CA HIS A 323 -16.71 17.48 11.12
C HIS A 323 -15.46 18.36 11.08
N THR A 324 -14.86 18.59 12.25
CA THR A 324 -13.61 19.31 12.42
C THR A 324 -12.71 18.55 13.38
N LEU A 325 -11.39 18.79 13.30
CA LEU A 325 -10.45 18.28 14.28
C LEU A 325 -10.56 19.09 15.57
N THR A 326 -11.41 18.66 16.51
CA THR A 326 -11.50 19.32 17.81
C THR A 326 -10.31 18.97 18.69
N PRO A 327 -9.96 19.80 19.70
CA PRO A 327 -8.92 19.46 20.69
C PRO A 327 -9.18 18.11 21.38
N ALA A 328 -10.45 17.78 21.65
CA ALA A 328 -10.85 16.50 22.22
C ALA A 328 -10.54 15.32 21.27
N LEU A 329 -10.91 15.44 19.98
CA LEU A 329 -10.61 14.41 18.98
C LEU A 329 -9.09 14.24 18.79
N ARG A 330 -8.35 15.35 18.75
CA ARG A 330 -6.88 15.36 18.66
C ARG A 330 -6.24 14.62 19.85
N ALA A 331 -6.70 14.91 21.08
CA ALA A 331 -6.24 14.24 22.29
C ALA A 331 -6.59 12.75 22.28
N GLN A 332 -7.79 12.38 21.83
CA GLN A 332 -8.22 10.99 21.71
C GLN A 332 -7.34 10.20 20.73
N ILE A 333 -7.06 10.76 19.54
CA ILE A 333 -6.14 10.16 18.55
C ILE A 333 -4.77 9.88 19.18
N LYS A 334 -4.17 10.89 19.82
CA LYS A 334 -2.86 10.75 20.48
C LYS A 334 -2.89 9.70 21.58
N GLN A 335 -3.97 9.65 22.36
CA GLN A 335 -4.11 8.71 23.46
C GLN A 335 -4.28 7.26 22.96
N THR A 336 -5.08 7.04 21.92
CA THR A 336 -5.23 5.71 21.32
C THR A 336 -3.90 5.18 20.77
N ILE A 337 -3.14 6.00 20.05
CA ILE A 337 -1.81 5.62 19.54
C ILE A 337 -0.87 5.27 20.69
N ARG A 338 -0.86 6.08 21.75
CA ARG A 338 -0.02 5.83 22.94
C ARG A 338 -0.35 4.49 23.60
N GLN A 339 -1.63 4.17 23.75
CA GLN A 339 -2.10 2.98 24.46
C GLN A 339 -1.88 1.70 23.64
N ALA A 340 -2.13 1.76 22.34
CA ALA A 340 -2.05 0.58 21.47
C ALA A 340 -0.62 0.26 21.03
N LEU A 341 0.24 1.28 20.90
CA LEU A 341 1.63 1.12 20.48
C LEU A 341 2.57 1.55 21.63
N SER A 342 3.12 2.77 21.56
CA SER A 342 3.94 3.31 22.63
C SER A 342 3.95 4.84 22.61
N PRO A 343 4.42 5.52 23.67
CA PRO A 343 4.57 6.97 23.69
C PRO A 343 5.41 7.54 22.54
N ARG A 344 6.35 6.75 21.98
CA ARG A 344 7.23 7.16 20.87
C ARG A 344 6.55 7.10 19.50
N HIS A 345 5.42 6.40 19.38
CA HIS A 345 4.59 6.37 18.17
C HIS A 345 3.67 7.58 18.06
N VAL A 346 3.48 8.34 19.14
CA VAL A 346 2.54 9.45 19.18
C VAL A 346 3.06 10.58 18.28
N PRO A 347 2.30 10.98 17.25
CA PRO A 347 2.70 12.09 16.38
C PRO A 347 2.90 13.37 17.18
N LYS A 348 3.98 14.10 16.90
CA LYS A 348 4.23 15.42 17.48
C LYS A 348 3.13 16.39 17.05
N PHE A 349 2.73 16.28 15.79
CA PHE A 349 1.70 17.11 15.16
C PHE A 349 0.53 16.26 14.66
N VAL A 350 -0.70 16.60 15.04
CA VAL A 350 -1.95 16.06 14.48
C VAL A 350 -2.76 17.23 13.93
N ILE A 351 -2.86 17.33 12.61
CA ILE A 351 -3.28 18.56 11.93
C ILE A 351 -4.38 18.27 10.91
N SER A 352 -5.42 19.12 10.91
CA SER A 352 -6.46 19.07 9.88
C SER A 352 -5.97 19.66 8.55
N VAL A 353 -6.23 18.96 7.45
CA VAL A 353 -5.92 19.42 6.09
C VAL A 353 -7.13 19.29 5.18
N PRO A 354 -7.28 20.17 4.18
CA PRO A 354 -8.44 20.13 3.28
C PRO A 354 -8.43 18.89 2.37
N GLU A 355 -7.25 18.40 2.02
CA GLU A 355 -7.09 17.31 1.06
C GLU A 355 -5.78 16.55 1.28
N ILE A 356 -5.79 15.23 1.06
CA ILE A 356 -4.60 14.37 1.09
C ILE A 356 -4.20 14.00 -0.35
N PRO A 357 -2.94 14.21 -0.76
CA PRO A 357 -2.48 13.82 -2.09
C PRO A 357 -2.47 12.30 -2.24
N VAL A 358 -3.16 11.81 -3.27
CA VAL A 358 -3.27 10.39 -3.59
C VAL A 358 -3.03 10.12 -5.08
N THR A 359 -2.63 8.89 -5.41
CA THR A 359 -2.62 8.44 -6.80
C THR A 359 -4.04 8.18 -7.32
N ILE A 360 -4.19 7.96 -8.62
CA ILE A 360 -5.46 7.59 -9.27
C ILE A 360 -6.16 6.38 -8.59
N ASN A 361 -5.39 5.49 -7.96
CA ASN A 361 -5.92 4.32 -7.25
C ASN A 361 -6.06 4.53 -5.73
N GLY A 362 -5.94 5.77 -5.26
CA GLY A 362 -6.10 6.13 -3.84
C GLY A 362 -4.88 5.84 -2.95
N LYS A 363 -3.70 5.55 -3.51
CA LYS A 363 -2.47 5.37 -2.70
C LYS A 363 -1.97 6.72 -2.20
N LYS A 364 -1.74 6.82 -0.89
CA LYS A 364 -1.16 8.00 -0.22
C LYS A 364 0.25 8.30 -0.76
N VAL A 365 0.55 9.57 -1.07
CA VAL A 365 1.86 10.00 -1.61
C VAL A 365 2.78 10.52 -0.50
N GLU A 366 3.10 9.65 0.47
CA GLU A 366 3.84 9.99 1.71
C GLU A 366 5.21 10.64 1.44
N ILE A 367 6.00 10.07 0.54
CA ILE A 367 7.38 10.51 0.29
C ILE A 367 7.41 11.92 -0.31
N ALA A 368 6.45 12.25 -1.19
CA ALA A 368 6.33 13.60 -1.73
C ALA A 368 6.01 14.61 -0.63
N VAL A 369 5.05 14.29 0.24
CA VAL A 369 4.69 15.17 1.35
C VAL A 369 5.85 15.30 2.34
N LYS A 370 6.50 14.20 2.73
CA LYS A 370 7.71 14.18 3.58
C LYS A 370 8.79 15.12 3.04
N LYS A 371 9.07 15.05 1.74
CA LYS A 371 10.07 15.92 1.08
C LYS A 371 9.65 17.38 1.09
N VAL A 372 8.38 17.68 0.77
CA VAL A 372 7.83 19.04 0.80
C VAL A 372 7.89 19.65 2.20
N ILE A 373 7.38 18.97 3.22
CA ILE A 373 7.38 19.50 4.58
C ILE A 373 8.78 19.59 5.18
N SER A 374 9.76 18.85 4.63
CA SER A 374 11.18 18.96 5.01
C SER A 374 11.92 20.09 4.25
N GLY A 375 11.22 20.87 3.41
CA GLY A 375 11.78 22.01 2.68
C GLY A 375 12.40 21.66 1.32
N GLY A 376 12.23 20.43 0.84
CA GLY A 376 12.75 19.99 -0.46
C GLY A 376 11.76 20.22 -1.61
N GLU A 377 12.29 20.32 -2.82
CA GLU A 377 11.47 20.36 -4.03
C GLU A 377 11.04 18.97 -4.50
N VAL A 378 9.80 18.85 -4.98
CA VAL A 378 9.24 17.61 -5.51
C VAL A 378 8.74 17.82 -6.92
N LYS A 379 9.19 16.97 -7.84
CA LYS A 379 8.58 16.82 -9.15
C LYS A 379 7.53 15.72 -9.05
N LEU A 380 6.25 16.08 -9.10
CA LEU A 380 5.16 15.13 -8.99
C LEU A 380 5.04 14.24 -10.23
N SER A 381 4.72 12.97 -10.00
CA SER A 381 4.35 12.04 -11.05
C SER A 381 2.99 12.41 -11.64
N SER A 382 2.81 12.20 -12.95
CA SER A 382 1.50 12.31 -13.62
C SER A 382 0.43 11.36 -13.09
N THR A 383 0.82 10.41 -12.23
CA THR A 383 -0.09 9.43 -11.59
C THR A 383 -0.78 9.97 -10.33
N VAL A 384 -0.39 11.16 -9.84
CA VAL A 384 -1.07 11.84 -8.71
C VAL A 384 -2.39 12.42 -9.21
N ALA A 385 -3.49 12.03 -8.58
CA ALA A 385 -4.84 12.41 -9.02
C ALA A 385 -5.15 13.89 -8.71
N ASN A 386 -4.61 14.41 -7.60
CA ASN A 386 -4.88 15.74 -7.06
C ASN A 386 -3.58 16.50 -6.77
N PRO A 387 -2.74 16.78 -7.79
CA PRO A 387 -1.39 17.31 -7.59
C PRO A 387 -1.37 18.70 -6.91
N GLY A 388 -2.41 19.52 -7.11
CA GLY A 388 -2.54 20.85 -6.50
C GLY A 388 -2.62 20.84 -4.96
N SER A 389 -3.07 19.73 -4.36
CA SER A 389 -3.15 19.56 -2.90
C SER A 389 -1.79 19.65 -2.21
N LEU A 390 -0.70 19.32 -2.92
CA LEU A 390 0.64 19.27 -2.33
C LEU A 390 1.15 20.66 -1.91
N GLU A 391 0.74 21.71 -2.61
CA GLU A 391 1.15 23.09 -2.30
C GLU A 391 0.69 23.51 -0.89
N TYR A 392 -0.46 23.01 -0.44
CA TYR A 392 -0.96 23.25 0.90
C TYR A 392 0.06 22.83 1.97
N PHE A 393 0.81 21.74 1.73
CA PHE A 393 1.73 21.18 2.70
C PHE A 393 3.02 22.00 2.91
N ARG A 394 3.37 22.91 2.00
CA ARG A 394 4.57 23.77 2.15
C ARG A 394 4.52 24.63 3.41
N ARG A 395 3.32 24.99 3.89
CA ARG A 395 3.14 25.76 5.13
C ARG A 395 3.68 25.05 6.38
N PHE A 396 3.82 23.72 6.32
CA PHE A 396 4.29 22.92 7.45
C PHE A 396 5.81 22.82 7.53
N VAL A 397 6.56 23.45 6.62
CA VAL A 397 8.03 23.52 6.68
C VAL A 397 8.51 24.26 7.92
N SER A 398 7.82 25.35 8.29
CA SER A 398 8.20 26.23 9.41
C SER A 398 7.39 25.99 10.67
N LEU A 399 6.50 24.99 10.71
CA LEU A 399 5.61 24.79 11.87
C LEU A 399 6.42 24.29 13.09
N GLU A 400 6.34 25.01 14.21
CA GLU A 400 7.03 24.63 15.45
C GLU A 400 6.09 24.14 16.55
N ARG A 401 4.80 24.53 16.50
CA ARG A 401 3.79 24.21 17.50
C ARG A 401 2.48 23.83 16.81
N GLU A 402 1.73 22.93 17.43
CA GLU A 402 0.34 22.71 17.03
C GLU A 402 -0.45 23.96 17.39
N GLU A 403 -1.09 24.58 16.41
CA GLU A 403 -2.07 25.63 16.68
C GLU A 403 -3.36 24.96 17.19
N ASP A 404 -3.99 25.56 18.19
CA ASP A 404 -5.37 25.22 18.53
C ASP A 404 -6.24 25.73 17.37
N ASP A 405 -7.06 24.86 16.77
CA ASP A 405 -7.90 25.15 15.58
C ASP A 405 -8.98 26.24 15.82
N GLY A 406 -8.83 27.06 16.89
CA GLY A 406 -9.66 28.20 17.23
C GLY A 406 -9.13 29.56 16.75
N ASP A 407 -7.95 29.65 16.11
CA ASP A 407 -7.36 30.95 15.72
C ASP A 407 -6.98 31.03 14.22
N VAL A 408 -7.84 30.52 13.34
CA VAL A 408 -7.69 30.72 11.88
C VAL A 408 -8.44 31.98 11.43
N GLY A 409 -7.89 33.14 11.80
CA GLY A 409 -8.08 34.39 11.07
C GLY A 409 -6.82 34.69 10.23
N PRO A 410 -6.93 35.26 9.03
CA PRO A 410 -5.77 35.42 8.15
C PRO A 410 -4.82 36.46 8.73
N ARG A 411 -3.64 36.02 9.18
CA ARG A 411 -2.46 36.89 9.30
C ARG A 411 -1.35 36.40 8.38
N ALA A 412 -1.63 36.40 7.08
CA ALA A 412 -0.58 36.61 6.09
C ALA A 412 -0.33 38.12 6.01
N LYS A 413 0.82 38.58 6.51
CA LYS A 413 1.41 39.81 5.99
C LYS A 413 2.21 39.42 4.75
N LEU A 414 1.93 40.13 3.66
CA LEU A 414 2.63 40.13 2.37
C LEU A 414 4.15 40.13 2.52
#